data_AF-A0A8S2X308-F1
#
_entry.id   AF-A0A8S2X308-F1
#
_cell.length_a   1.000
_cell.length_b   1.000
_cell.length_c   1.000
_cell.angle_alpha   90.00
_cell.angle_beta   90.00
_cell.angle_gamma   90.00
#
_symmetry.space_group_name_H-M   'P 1'
#
loop_
_entity.id
_entity.type
_entity.pdbx_description
1 polymer ?
#
loop_
_entity_poly.entity_id
_entity_poly.type
_entity_poly.pdbx_seq_one_letter_code
_entity_poly.pdbx_strand_id
1 'polypeptide(L)' 'DSGNNRIIKWKLNNSSLNKGELVIDRIDYLAGNSSTELNNPCDMAFDEINQQLYVVDSLNYHVQRHM' A
#
# COMPACT_ATOMS: atom_id res chain seq x y z
N ASP A 1 -1.10 5.94 1.85
CA ASP A 1 -1.02 6.77 3.07
C ASP A 1 0.46 6.92 3.39
N SER A 2 1.12 7.83 2.68
CA SER A 2 2.58 7.86 2.53
C SER A 2 3.32 8.19 3.82
N GLY A 3 2.82 9.15 4.60
CA GLY A 3 3.40 9.53 5.89
C GLY A 3 3.35 8.42 6.95
N ASN A 4 2.47 7.43 6.77
CA ASN A 4 2.36 6.25 7.63
C ASN A 4 2.98 4.99 6.99
N ASN A 5 3.71 5.13 5.87
CA ASN A 5 4.38 4.01 5.18
C ASN A 5 3.45 2.85 4.80
N ARG A 6 2.18 3.12 4.43
CA ARG A 6 1.18 2.06 4.20
C ARG A 6 0.26 2.29 3.00
N ILE A 7 -0.32 1.20 2.51
CA ILE A 7 -1.39 1.19 1.52
C ILE A 7 -2.69 0.68 2.14
N ILE A 8 -3.78 1.42 1.93
CA ILE A 8 -5.11 1.12 2.49
C ILE A 8 -6.10 0.96 1.34
N LYS A 9 -6.85 -0.12 1.35
CA LYS A 9 -7.97 -0.38 0.44
C LYS A 9 -9.27 0.00 1.11
N TRP A 10 -10.00 0.94 0.52
CA TRP A 10 -11.31 1.35 1.01
C TRP A 10 -12.40 0.67 0.19
N LYS A 11 -13.28 -0.07 0.87
CA LYS A 11 -14.49 -0.57 0.21
C LYS A 11 -15.55 0.53 0.21
N LEU A 12 -15.83 1.06 -0.99
CA LEU A 12 -16.95 1.96 -1.20
C LEU A 12 -18.26 1.17 -1.06
N ASN A 13 -18.98 1.38 0.04
CA ASN A 13 -20.40 1.03 0.11
C ASN A 13 -21.22 2.33 0.04
N ASN A 14 -22.47 2.23 -0.43
CA ASN A 14 -23.36 3.38 -0.67
C ASN A 14 -23.74 4.18 0.60
N SER A 15 -23.13 3.94 1.76
CA SER A 15 -23.63 4.50 3.02
C SER A 15 -22.58 4.97 4.01
N SER A 16 -21.30 4.57 3.94
CA SER A 16 -20.19 5.21 4.69
C SER A 16 -18.83 4.61 4.32
N LEU A 17 -17.81 5.46 4.25
CA LEU A 17 -16.39 5.08 4.19
C LEU A 17 -15.83 4.79 5.59
N ASN A 18 -16.40 3.80 6.28
CA ASN A 18 -16.11 3.56 7.69
C ASN A 18 -15.23 2.33 7.97
N LYS A 19 -14.75 1.62 6.93
CA LYS A 19 -13.79 0.52 7.12
C LYS A 19 -12.80 0.43 5.95
N GLY A 20 -11.57 0.84 6.19
CA GLY A 20 -10.42 0.56 5.34
C GLY A 20 -9.81 -0.80 5.71
N GLU A 21 -9.40 -1.56 4.72
CA GLU A 21 -8.61 -2.77 4.85
C GLU A 21 -7.13 -2.42 4.63
N LEU A 22 -6.28 -2.83 5.56
CA LEU A 22 -4.84 -2.66 5.45
C LEU A 22 -4.31 -3.69 4.44
N VAL A 23 -3.66 -3.20 3.38
CA VAL A 23 -3.14 -4.08 2.31
C VAL A 23 -1.65 -4.33 2.51
N ILE A 24 -0.90 -3.29 2.85
CA ILE A 24 0.54 -3.36 3.10
C ILE A 24 0.85 -2.47 4.29
N ASP A 25 1.41 -3.08 5.35
CA ASP A 25 1.97 -2.37 6.49
C ASP A 25 2.79 -3.30 7.40
N ARG A 26 3.57 -2.68 8.28
CA ARG A 26 4.00 -3.23 9.57
C ARG A 26 3.24 -2.50 10.69
N ILE A 27 2.77 -3.24 11.69
CA ILE A 27 1.87 -2.79 12.77
C ILE A 27 2.35 -1.52 13.52
N ASP A 28 3.62 -1.15 13.44
CA ASP A 28 4.25 -0.05 14.16
C ASP A 28 4.52 1.22 13.32
N TYR A 29 4.05 1.29 12.07
CA TYR A 29 4.12 2.47 11.18
C TYR A 29 5.55 2.92 10.82
N LEU A 30 6.55 2.08 11.11
CA LEU A 30 7.94 2.38 10.82
C LEU A 30 8.26 2.13 9.34
N ALA A 31 9.14 2.98 8.79
CA ALA A 31 9.72 2.71 7.49
C ALA A 31 10.57 1.43 7.54
N GLY A 32 10.48 0.63 6.49
CA GLY A 32 11.28 -0.58 6.31
C GLY A 32 11.55 -0.85 4.84
N ASN A 33 12.36 -1.87 4.54
CA ASN A 33 12.79 -2.18 3.17
C ASN A 33 12.59 -3.66 2.79
N SER A 34 11.86 -4.41 3.62
CA SER A 34 11.46 -5.77 3.29
C SER A 34 10.29 -5.80 2.30
N SER A 35 9.96 -6.97 1.77
CA SER A 35 8.86 -7.17 0.80
C SER A 35 7.46 -6.91 1.36
N THR A 36 7.34 -6.60 2.65
CA THR A 36 6.07 -6.30 3.34
C THR A 36 6.08 -4.93 4.02
N GLU A 37 7.18 -4.18 3.90
CA GLU A 37 7.35 -2.84 4.47
C GLU A 37 7.53 -1.84 3.33
N LEU A 38 7.18 -0.57 3.59
CA LEU A 38 7.38 0.53 2.65
C LEU A 38 8.15 1.65 3.33
N ASN A 39 8.66 2.57 2.53
CA ASN A 39 9.33 3.78 2.96
C ASN A 39 8.91 4.94 2.05
N ASN A 40 7.93 5.70 2.52
CA ASN A 40 7.30 6.81 1.80
C ASN A 40 6.81 6.41 0.39
N PRO A 41 5.82 5.50 0.28
CA PRO A 41 5.26 5.13 -1.01
C PRO A 41 4.58 6.35 -1.66
N CYS A 42 4.87 6.63 -2.93
CA CYS A 42 4.38 7.84 -3.60
C CYS A 42 3.33 7.58 -4.69
N ASP A 43 3.27 6.37 -5.25
CA ASP A 43 2.32 6.02 -6.30
C ASP A 43 2.03 4.50 -6.31
N MET A 44 0.94 4.11 -6.96
CA MET A 44 0.54 2.71 -7.12
C MET A 44 -0.31 2.46 -8.38
N ALA A 45 -0.20 1.25 -8.94
CA ALA A 45 -1.00 0.79 -10.06
C ALA A 45 -1.51 -0.64 -9.83
N PHE A 46 -2.78 -0.88 -10.15
CA PHE A 46 -3.40 -2.21 -10.03
C PHE A 46 -3.59 -2.84 -11.41
N ASP A 47 -3.01 -4.03 -11.58
CA ASP A 47 -3.20 -4.89 -12.74
C ASP A 47 -4.39 -5.82 -12.46
N GLU A 48 -5.54 -5.49 -13.05
CA GLU A 48 -6.79 -6.25 -12.90
C GLU A 48 -6.73 -7.63 -13.54
N ILE A 49 -5.89 -7.85 -14.55
CA ILE A 49 -5.80 -9.13 -15.26
C ILE A 49 -5.06 -10.14 -14.41
N ASN A 50 -3.93 -9.74 -13.83
CA ASN A 50 -3.08 -10.62 -13.01
C ASN A 50 -3.37 -10.50 -11.50
N GLN A 51 -4.28 -9.61 -11.10
CA GLN A 51 -4.60 -9.30 -9.70
C GLN A 51 -3.32 -8.94 -8.92
N GLN A 52 -2.55 -7.98 -9.44
CA GLN A 52 -1.29 -7.52 -8.83
C GLN A 52 -1.32 -6.02 -8.57
N LEU A 53 -0.88 -5.61 -7.38
CA LEU A 53 -0.66 -4.22 -7.02
C LEU A 53 0.83 -3.90 -7.12
N TYR A 54 1.18 -2.91 -7.92
CA TYR A 54 2.53 -2.35 -7.99
C TYR A 54 2.58 -1.06 -7.18
N VAL A 55 3.60 -0.92 -6.33
CA VAL A 55 3.78 0.24 -5.45
C VAL A 55 5.16 0.84 -5.66
N VAL A 56 5.22 2.14 -5.89
CA VAL A 56 6.48 2.89 -5.96
C VAL A 56 6.92 3.21 -4.54
N ASP A 57 7.90 2.46 -4.05
CA ASP A 57 8.46 2.59 -2.71
C ASP A 57 9.67 3.54 -2.74
N SER A 58 9.35 4.84 -2.70
CA SER A 58 10.21 5.90 -3.23
C SER A 58 11.53 6.08 -2.50
N LEU A 59 11.55 5.98 -1.16
CA LEU A 59 12.79 6.16 -0.38
C LEU A 59 13.63 4.89 -0.29
N ASN A 60 13.11 3.77 -0.78
CA ASN A 60 13.87 2.54 -0.96
C ASN A 60 14.32 2.32 -2.43
N TYR A 61 13.99 3.23 -3.34
CA TYR A 61 14.43 3.22 -4.74
C TYR A 61 14.02 1.98 -5.55
N HIS A 62 12.90 1.36 -5.20
CA HIS A 62 12.40 0.16 -5.87
C HIS A 62 10.88 0.18 -6.05
N VAL A 63 10.41 -0.67 -6.96
CA VAL A 63 8.97 -0.93 -7.16
C VAL A 63 8.66 -2.29 -6.59
N GLN A 64 7.74 -2.35 -5.64
CA GLN A 64 7.29 -3.59 -5.03
C GLN A 64 6.01 -4.10 -5.70
N ARG A 65 5.84 -5.43 -5.74
CA ARG A 65 4.64 -6.09 -6.28
C ARG A 65 3.97 -6.89 -5.17
N HIS A 66 2.68 -6.66 -4.99
CA HIS A 66 1.83 -7.24 -3.95
C HIS A 66 0.54 -7.82 -4.56
N MET A 67 -0.17 -8.62 -3.78
CA MET A 67 -1.39 -9.37 -4.15
C MET A 67 -2.64 -8.78 -3.50
#